data_AF-A0A3D4BK76-F1
#
_entry.id   AF-A0A3D4BK76-F1
#
_cell.length_a   1.000
_cell.length_b   1.000
_cell.length_c   1.000
_cell.angle_alpha   90.00
_cell.angle_beta   90.00
_cell.angle_gamma   90.00
#
_symmetry.space_group_name_H-M   'P 1'
#
loop_
_entity.id
_entity.type
_entity.pdbx_description
1 polymer ?
#
loop_
_entity_poly.entity_id
_entity_poly.type
_entity_poly.pdbx_seq_one_letter_code
_entity_poly.pdbx_strand_id
1 'polypeptide(L)'
;PIITLLILLIFTSCKEEKSIENATISIPNYEELGALDIKLSKPKTDEWLYSHKEFGQTFKQYINKKPIRATEDKKVIYIQPIGTFTVWQKKVIAYNVDYIKLFFGLKTKVLPTINEETIPSDKKRLEFNTEQLHAGYIINTILPEIVPDDSIVIMALTAKDLYPEPSWSYVFGLASYTKRTGVSSIYRFSEDTLSASNYSQCLNRIIKTSTHEITHMLSVNHCINAVCLMNGVNHIYESDAKPNALCSVCLAKLSWNLKFDDAKRLKLLIAFLKKHKLDSDAVILQNQLNVITK
;
A
#
# COMPACT_ATOMS: atom_id res chain seq x y z
N PRO A 1 57.03 -23.40 42.42
CA PRO A 1 56.35 -22.71 41.31
C PRO A 1 54.98 -23.38 41.05
N ILE A 2 53.93 -22.76 41.56
CA ILE A 2 52.59 -23.32 41.73
C ILE A 2 51.85 -23.28 40.38
N ILE A 3 51.36 -24.44 39.94
CA ILE A 3 50.49 -24.59 38.77
C ILE A 3 49.06 -24.28 39.22
N THR A 4 48.51 -23.15 38.77
CA THR A 4 47.13 -22.77 39.07
C THR A 4 46.23 -23.20 37.91
N LEU A 5 45.40 -24.21 38.19
CA LEU A 5 44.36 -24.76 37.32
C LEU A 5 43.21 -23.74 37.22
N LEU A 6 42.98 -23.15 36.05
CA LEU A 6 41.87 -22.23 35.80
C LEU A 6 40.60 -23.04 35.44
N ILE A 7 39.65 -23.11 36.38
CA ILE A 7 38.33 -23.73 36.15
C ILE A 7 37.46 -22.74 35.37
N LEU A 8 37.07 -23.12 34.15
CA LEU A 8 36.16 -22.37 33.30
C LEU A 8 34.71 -22.62 33.75
N LEU A 9 34.08 -21.66 34.43
CA LEU A 9 32.65 -21.68 34.73
C LEU A 9 31.85 -21.18 33.51
N ILE A 10 31.22 -22.11 32.79
CA ILE A 10 30.28 -21.81 31.71
C ILE A 10 28.94 -21.46 32.36
N PHE A 11 28.61 -20.17 32.42
CA PHE A 11 27.24 -19.72 32.72
C PHE A 11 26.41 -19.78 31.44
N THR A 12 25.64 -20.86 31.28
CA THR A 12 24.54 -20.92 30.31
C THR A 12 23.43 -19.99 30.77
N SER A 13 23.37 -18.78 30.23
CA SER A 13 22.21 -17.90 30.38
C SER A 13 21.14 -18.29 29.35
N CYS A 14 20.23 -19.17 29.75
CA CYS A 14 18.93 -19.29 29.10
C CYS A 14 18.18 -17.97 29.31
N LYS A 15 18.17 -17.10 28.30
CA LYS A 15 17.20 -16.00 28.28
C LYS A 15 15.86 -16.58 27.85
N GLU A 16 14.98 -16.77 28.83
CA GLU A 16 13.55 -16.94 28.62
C GLU A 16 13.03 -15.82 27.71
N GLU A 17 12.39 -16.21 26.60
CA GLU A 17 11.65 -15.30 25.74
C GLU A 17 10.45 -14.76 26.51
N LYS A 18 10.50 -13.48 26.88
CA LYS A 18 9.32 -12.78 27.36
C LYS A 18 8.34 -12.62 26.21
N SER A 19 7.26 -13.40 26.28
CA SER A 19 6.03 -13.23 25.53
C SER A 19 5.53 -11.78 25.65
N ILE A 20 5.15 -11.19 24.52
CA ILE A 20 4.56 -9.87 24.46
C ILE A 20 3.10 -10.00 24.93
N GLU A 21 2.86 -9.74 26.21
CA GLU A 21 1.50 -9.76 26.78
C GLU A 21 0.68 -8.50 26.41
N ASN A 22 -0.47 -8.77 25.82
CA ASN A 22 -1.81 -8.26 26.20
C ASN A 22 -2.19 -6.80 25.93
N ALA A 23 -2.53 -6.55 24.66
CA ALA A 23 -3.90 -6.12 24.36
C ALA A 23 -4.49 -7.20 23.42
N THR A 24 -5.73 -7.64 23.65
CA THR A 24 -6.46 -8.62 22.82
C THR A 24 -6.70 -8.07 21.41
N ILE A 25 -5.64 -7.97 20.62
CA ILE A 25 -5.70 -7.76 19.19
C ILE A 25 -5.85 -9.18 18.61
N SER A 26 -7.00 -9.46 18.00
CA SER A 26 -7.14 -10.64 17.15
C SER A 26 -6.20 -10.44 15.97
N ILE A 27 -4.98 -10.95 16.09
CA ILE A 27 -4.05 -11.06 14.97
C ILE A 27 -4.50 -12.32 14.22
N PRO A 28 -4.69 -12.26 12.89
CA PRO A 28 -5.01 -13.44 12.10
C PRO A 28 -4.02 -14.57 12.38
N ASN A 29 -4.47 -15.83 12.39
CA ASN A 29 -3.58 -16.97 12.55
C ASN A 29 -2.55 -16.97 11.40
N TYR A 30 -1.36 -16.49 11.72
CA TYR A 30 -0.29 -16.24 10.75
C TYR A 30 0.19 -17.54 10.10
N GLU A 31 0.17 -18.65 10.84
CA GLU A 31 0.65 -19.94 10.34
C GLU A 31 -0.30 -20.54 9.30
N GLU A 32 -1.61 -20.57 9.61
CA GLU A 32 -2.61 -21.09 8.67
C GLU A 32 -2.78 -20.21 7.44
N LEU A 33 -2.75 -18.88 7.60
CA LEU A 33 -2.75 -17.97 6.46
C LEU A 33 -1.46 -18.06 5.65
N GLY A 34 -0.33 -18.30 6.32
CA GLY A 34 0.96 -18.53 5.67
C GLY A 34 0.95 -19.74 4.74
N ALA A 35 0.09 -20.75 4.99
CA ALA A 35 -0.08 -21.89 4.09
C ALA A 35 -0.74 -21.50 2.74
N LEU A 36 -1.42 -20.35 2.66
CA LEU A 36 -1.98 -19.81 1.42
C LEU A 36 -0.98 -18.94 0.64
N ASP A 37 0.15 -18.57 1.24
CA ASP A 37 1.11 -17.66 0.62
C ASP A 37 1.81 -18.34 -0.58
N ILE A 38 1.67 -17.73 -1.75
CA ILE A 38 2.38 -18.16 -2.96
C ILE A 38 3.80 -17.58 -2.93
N LYS A 39 4.82 -18.43 -3.01
CA LYS A 39 6.22 -17.99 -3.06
C LYS A 39 6.51 -17.19 -4.33
N LEU A 40 7.35 -16.17 -4.20
CA LEU A 40 7.86 -15.43 -5.36
C LEU A 40 8.76 -16.34 -6.19
N SER A 41 8.57 -16.33 -7.51
CA SER A 41 9.49 -16.95 -8.45
C SER A 41 10.82 -16.20 -8.49
N LYS A 42 11.85 -16.84 -9.05
CA LYS A 42 13.09 -16.13 -9.39
C LYS A 42 12.76 -14.95 -10.32
N PRO A 43 13.24 -13.73 -10.03
CA PRO A 43 12.86 -12.56 -10.81
C PRO A 43 13.48 -12.59 -12.21
N LYS A 44 12.71 -12.13 -13.20
CA LYS A 44 13.14 -11.95 -14.60
C LYS A 44 13.90 -10.62 -14.76
N THR A 45 14.66 -10.49 -15.85
CA THR A 45 15.56 -9.35 -16.10
C THR A 45 14.87 -7.98 -16.13
N ASP A 46 13.57 -7.95 -16.45
CA ASP A 46 12.73 -6.76 -16.53
C ASP A 46 11.90 -6.47 -15.25
N GLU A 47 11.93 -7.38 -14.27
CA GLU A 47 11.15 -7.30 -13.03
C GLU A 47 11.89 -6.54 -11.91
N TRP A 48 11.13 -5.96 -10.97
CA TRP A 48 11.65 -5.09 -9.91
C TRP A 48 12.79 -5.73 -9.11
N LEU A 49 12.58 -6.95 -8.61
CA LEU A 49 13.52 -7.66 -7.74
C LEU A 49 14.79 -8.16 -8.45
N TYR A 50 14.85 -8.09 -9.78
CA TYR A 50 16.09 -8.35 -10.51
C TYR A 50 17.05 -7.16 -10.42
N SER A 51 16.51 -5.95 -10.55
CA SER A 51 17.30 -4.71 -10.57
C SER A 51 17.42 -4.04 -9.19
N HIS A 52 16.50 -4.32 -8.27
CA HIS A 52 16.42 -3.69 -6.96
C HIS A 52 16.56 -4.71 -5.84
N LYS A 53 17.59 -4.55 -5.02
CA LYS A 53 17.80 -5.38 -3.83
C LYS A 53 16.88 -4.91 -2.71
N GLU A 54 15.87 -5.72 -2.41
CA GLU A 54 14.96 -5.53 -1.29
C GLU A 54 15.33 -6.44 -0.12
N PHE A 55 15.30 -5.90 1.10
CA PHE A 55 15.55 -6.69 2.33
C PHE A 55 14.26 -7.26 2.94
N GLY A 56 13.11 -6.81 2.45
CA GLY A 56 11.82 -7.12 3.05
C GLY A 56 11.63 -6.49 4.42
N GLN A 57 10.62 -6.99 5.13
CA GLN A 57 10.31 -6.58 6.50
C GLN A 57 9.45 -7.67 7.15
N THR A 58 9.92 -8.30 8.21
CA THR A 58 9.13 -9.26 8.99
C THR A 58 8.10 -8.53 9.87
N PHE A 59 7.13 -9.26 10.41
CA PHE A 59 6.18 -8.70 11.38
C PHE A 59 6.88 -8.13 12.63
N LYS A 60 7.86 -8.85 13.18
CA LYS A 60 8.67 -8.39 14.33
C LYS A 60 9.45 -7.10 14.01
N GLN A 61 10.08 -7.03 12.83
CA GLN A 61 10.77 -5.81 12.39
C GLN A 61 9.82 -4.62 12.22
N TYR A 62 8.61 -4.87 11.71
CA TYR A 62 7.57 -3.84 11.59
C TYR A 62 7.20 -3.26 12.96
N ILE A 63 6.90 -4.11 13.95
CA ILE A 63 6.58 -3.65 15.32
C ILE A 63 7.76 -2.88 15.93
N ASN A 64 8.98 -3.42 15.80
CA ASN A 64 10.19 -2.81 16.37
C ASN A 64 10.52 -1.43 15.76
N LYS A 65 10.09 -1.15 14.53
CA LYS A 65 10.20 0.17 13.91
C LYS A 65 9.27 1.22 14.53
N LYS A 66 8.37 0.84 15.44
CA LYS A 66 7.37 1.72 16.08
C LYS A 66 6.61 2.52 15.01
N PRO A 67 5.85 1.82 14.14
CA PRO A 67 5.20 2.47 13.01
C PRO A 67 4.17 3.48 13.50
N ILE A 68 3.84 4.47 12.67
CA ILE A 68 2.67 5.31 12.93
C ILE A 68 1.45 4.41 13.14
N ARG A 69 0.65 4.67 14.16
CA ARG A 69 -0.54 3.87 14.47
C ARG A 69 -1.78 4.73 14.32
N ALA A 70 -2.87 4.09 13.87
CA ALA A 70 -4.19 4.67 14.04
C ALA A 70 -4.50 4.80 15.54
N THR A 71 -4.81 6.01 15.98
CA THR A 71 -5.19 6.35 17.36
C THR A 71 -6.55 7.01 17.37
N GLU A 72 -7.12 7.31 18.54
CA GLU A 72 -8.40 8.01 18.59
C GLU A 72 -8.34 9.38 17.88
N ASP A 73 -7.19 10.05 17.95
CA ASP A 73 -6.94 11.37 17.38
C ASP A 73 -6.46 11.34 15.93
N LYS A 74 -5.80 10.26 15.47
CA LYS A 74 -5.32 10.11 14.09
C LYS A 74 -5.84 8.83 13.45
N LYS A 75 -6.99 8.93 12.78
CA LYS A 75 -7.71 7.77 12.20
C LYS A 75 -8.45 8.05 10.89
N VAL A 76 -8.19 9.20 10.26
CA VAL A 76 -8.86 9.57 9.01
C VAL A 76 -7.88 9.54 7.85
N ILE A 77 -8.26 8.83 6.78
CA ILE A 77 -7.57 8.89 5.49
C ILE A 77 -8.18 10.04 4.71
N TYR A 78 -7.36 10.99 4.30
CA TYR A 78 -7.80 12.08 3.42
C TYR A 78 -7.41 11.81 1.98
N ILE A 79 -8.33 12.10 1.07
CA ILE A 79 -8.12 11.98 -0.37
C ILE A 79 -8.19 13.39 -0.96
N GLN A 80 -7.13 13.79 -1.66
CA GLN A 80 -7.01 15.09 -2.31
C GLN A 80 -7.06 14.94 -3.84
N PRO A 81 -8.21 15.18 -4.50
CA PRO A 81 -8.25 15.24 -5.95
C PRO A 81 -7.41 16.43 -6.45
N ILE A 82 -6.54 16.19 -7.42
CA ILE A 82 -5.76 17.23 -8.11
C ILE A 82 -6.00 17.03 -9.60
N GLY A 83 -6.74 17.93 -10.23
CA GLY A 83 -7.09 17.74 -11.63
C GLY A 83 -8.51 18.13 -12.00
N THR A 84 -8.70 18.26 -13.30
CA THR A 84 -9.98 18.07 -13.95
C THR A 84 -10.20 16.59 -14.28
N PHE A 85 -11.45 16.14 -14.25
CA PHE A 85 -11.80 14.73 -14.41
C PHE A 85 -13.02 14.57 -15.32
N THR A 86 -12.94 13.63 -16.26
CA THR A 86 -14.09 13.17 -17.05
C THR A 86 -15.09 12.42 -16.17
N VAL A 87 -16.30 12.17 -16.68
CA VAL A 87 -17.36 11.45 -15.96
C VAL A 87 -16.88 10.07 -15.47
N TRP A 88 -16.17 9.32 -16.32
CA TRP A 88 -15.67 8.00 -15.96
C TRP A 88 -14.49 8.06 -15.00
N GLN A 89 -13.60 9.03 -15.15
CA GLN A 89 -12.51 9.24 -14.19
C GLN A 89 -13.05 9.56 -12.79
N LYS A 90 -14.08 10.40 -12.68
CA LYS A 90 -14.78 10.67 -11.41
C LYS A 90 -15.37 9.40 -10.80
N LYS A 91 -15.99 8.53 -11.61
CA LYS A 91 -16.54 7.24 -11.14
C LYS A 91 -15.44 6.31 -10.61
N VAL A 92 -14.35 6.13 -11.37
CA VAL A 92 -13.23 5.27 -10.95
C VAL A 92 -12.55 5.80 -9.69
N ILE A 93 -12.37 7.13 -9.58
CA ILE A 93 -11.86 7.75 -8.36
C ILE A 93 -12.80 7.48 -7.18
N ALA A 94 -14.11 7.65 -7.35
CA ALA A 94 -15.07 7.36 -6.28
C ALA A 94 -15.01 5.88 -5.84
N TYR A 95 -14.95 4.93 -6.78
CA TYR A 95 -14.80 3.51 -6.47
C TYR A 95 -13.46 3.20 -5.78
N ASN A 96 -12.38 3.90 -6.16
CA ASN A 96 -11.09 3.79 -5.47
C ASN A 96 -11.17 4.29 -4.03
N VAL A 97 -11.85 5.43 -3.78
CA VAL A 97 -12.08 5.94 -2.42
C VAL A 97 -12.90 4.95 -1.59
N ASP A 98 -13.93 4.35 -2.16
CA ASP A 98 -14.72 3.30 -1.50
C ASP A 98 -13.83 2.09 -1.17
N TYR A 99 -13.00 1.64 -2.11
CA TYR A 99 -12.08 0.53 -1.86
C TYR A 99 -11.06 0.84 -0.77
N ILE A 100 -10.45 2.03 -0.78
CA ILE A 100 -9.51 2.48 0.27
C ILE A 100 -10.19 2.43 1.65
N LYS A 101 -11.42 2.95 1.75
CA LYS A 101 -12.21 2.91 2.99
C LYS A 101 -12.41 1.47 3.48
N LEU A 102 -12.80 0.56 2.59
CA LEU A 102 -13.01 -0.86 2.93
C LEU A 102 -11.69 -1.56 3.28
N PHE A 103 -10.62 -1.27 2.52
CA PHE A 103 -9.33 -1.93 2.64
C PHE A 103 -8.62 -1.57 3.94
N PHE A 104 -8.69 -0.33 4.39
CA PHE A 104 -8.08 0.11 5.64
C PHE A 104 -9.07 0.13 6.82
N GLY A 105 -10.37 -0.08 6.59
CA GLY A 105 -11.37 -0.03 7.67
C GLY A 105 -11.44 1.32 8.41
N LEU A 106 -10.90 2.39 7.81
CA LEU A 106 -10.81 3.73 8.39
C LEU A 106 -11.81 4.68 7.73
N LYS A 107 -12.18 5.73 8.47
CA LYS A 107 -12.94 6.84 7.90
C LYS A 107 -12.10 7.46 6.78
N THR A 108 -12.69 7.59 5.61
CA THR A 108 -12.05 8.21 4.44
C THR A 108 -12.86 9.44 4.03
N LYS A 109 -12.19 10.60 3.90
CA LYS A 109 -12.82 11.87 3.52
C LYS A 109 -12.16 12.39 2.24
N VAL A 110 -12.96 12.91 1.32
CA VAL A 110 -12.47 13.57 0.09
C VAL A 110 -12.46 15.08 0.31
N LEU A 111 -11.33 15.72 0.04
CA LEU A 111 -11.15 17.17 0.12
C LEU A 111 -11.62 17.88 -1.16
N PRO A 112 -11.87 19.20 -1.12
CA PRO A 112 -12.12 19.99 -2.32
C PRO A 112 -10.99 19.83 -3.34
N THR A 113 -11.34 19.67 -4.62
CA THR A 113 -10.36 19.49 -5.69
C THR A 113 -9.41 20.68 -5.81
N ILE A 114 -8.12 20.41 -5.93
CA ILE A 114 -7.11 21.41 -6.30
C ILE A 114 -7.03 21.48 -7.83
N ASN A 115 -7.03 22.69 -8.36
CA ASN A 115 -6.79 22.94 -9.77
C ASN A 115 -5.31 22.70 -10.10
N GLU A 116 -5.03 21.78 -11.03
CA GLU A 116 -3.69 21.43 -11.49
C GLU A 116 -2.92 22.62 -12.12
N GLU A 117 -3.61 23.66 -12.58
CA GLU A 117 -3.00 24.88 -13.10
C GLU A 117 -2.31 25.73 -12.04
N THR A 118 -2.61 25.50 -10.76
CA THR A 118 -1.91 26.16 -9.65
C THR A 118 -0.52 25.58 -9.38
N ILE A 119 -0.19 24.41 -9.95
CA ILE A 119 1.13 23.82 -9.84
C ILE A 119 2.12 24.63 -10.68
N PRO A 120 3.25 25.09 -10.12
CA PRO A 120 4.25 25.88 -10.85
C PRO A 120 4.73 25.19 -12.14
N SER A 121 5.02 25.99 -13.17
CA SER A 121 5.45 25.48 -14.48
C SER A 121 6.76 24.70 -14.43
N ASP A 122 7.68 25.06 -13.53
CA ASP A 122 8.93 24.32 -13.26
C ASP A 122 8.72 23.00 -12.48
N LYS A 123 7.47 22.70 -12.10
CA LYS A 123 7.02 21.44 -11.49
C LYS A 123 6.09 20.65 -12.42
N LYS A 124 6.05 21.05 -13.69
CA LYS A 124 5.41 20.35 -14.80
C LYS A 124 6.47 20.07 -15.87
N ARG A 125 6.25 19.05 -16.70
CA ARG A 125 7.05 18.85 -17.92
C ARG A 125 6.19 18.27 -19.04
N LEU A 126 6.65 18.44 -20.27
CA LEU A 126 6.06 17.79 -21.44
C LEU A 126 6.96 16.63 -21.88
N GLU A 127 6.42 15.42 -21.83
CA GLU A 127 7.07 14.18 -22.28
C GLU A 127 6.18 13.53 -23.33
N PHE A 128 6.67 13.36 -24.57
CA PHE A 128 5.88 12.85 -25.71
C PHE A 128 4.48 13.50 -25.85
N ASN A 129 4.42 14.84 -25.82
CA ASN A 129 3.17 15.64 -25.86
C ASN A 129 2.19 15.41 -24.69
N THR A 130 2.64 14.73 -23.64
CA THR A 130 1.88 14.53 -22.41
C THR A 130 2.44 15.42 -21.32
N GLU A 131 1.57 16.24 -20.72
CA GLU A 131 1.93 16.98 -19.52
C GLU A 131 2.01 16.02 -18.32
N GLN A 132 3.15 16.03 -17.64
CA GLN A 132 3.38 15.29 -16.40
C GLN A 132 3.57 16.25 -15.22
N LEU A 133 2.99 15.90 -14.07
CA LEU A 133 3.17 16.62 -12.82
C LEU A 133 4.29 16.00 -11.98
N HIS A 134 5.06 16.83 -11.29
CA HIS A 134 6.12 16.35 -10.40
C HIS A 134 5.52 15.72 -9.13
N ALA A 135 5.55 14.40 -9.02
CA ALA A 135 5.00 13.65 -7.89
C ALA A 135 5.64 14.05 -6.56
N GLY A 136 6.97 14.21 -6.55
CA GLY A 136 7.73 14.69 -5.40
C GLY A 136 7.26 16.05 -4.87
N TYR A 137 6.91 17.01 -5.73
CA TYR A 137 6.40 18.32 -5.33
C TYR A 137 5.02 18.23 -4.68
N ILE A 138 4.13 17.40 -5.24
CA ILE A 138 2.81 17.15 -4.68
C ILE A 138 2.94 16.62 -3.24
N ILE A 139 3.72 15.56 -3.03
CA ILE A 139 3.80 14.91 -1.72
C ILE A 139 4.68 15.67 -0.72
N ASN A 140 5.69 16.42 -1.16
CA ASN A 140 6.61 17.09 -0.25
C ASN A 140 6.26 18.54 0.04
N THR A 141 5.44 19.18 -0.81
CA THR A 141 5.12 20.61 -0.69
C THR A 141 3.62 20.85 -0.61
N ILE A 142 2.81 20.34 -1.54
CA ILE A 142 1.36 20.66 -1.56
C ILE A 142 0.63 19.97 -0.40
N LEU A 143 0.77 18.65 -0.28
CA LEU A 143 -0.02 17.87 0.68
C LEU A 143 0.29 18.17 2.16
N PRO A 144 1.56 18.41 2.57
CA PRO A 144 1.87 18.76 3.96
C PRO A 144 1.19 20.05 4.44
N GLU A 145 0.96 21.03 3.57
CA GLU A 145 0.36 22.34 3.93
C GLU A 145 -1.16 22.26 4.16
N ILE A 146 -1.80 21.18 3.70
CA ILE A 146 -3.27 21.03 3.74
C ILE A 146 -3.72 19.83 4.56
N VAL A 147 -2.80 19.13 5.22
CA VAL A 147 -3.11 17.91 5.96
C VAL A 147 -3.95 18.25 7.20
N PRO A 148 -5.15 17.68 7.36
CA PRO A 148 -5.94 17.94 8.57
C PRO A 148 -5.33 17.27 9.81
N ASP A 149 -5.57 17.84 10.99
CA ASP A 149 -4.96 17.36 12.25
C ASP A 149 -5.31 15.88 12.57
N ASP A 150 -6.56 15.48 12.31
CA ASP A 150 -7.08 14.12 12.53
C ASP A 150 -6.63 13.09 11.47
N SER A 151 -5.81 13.54 10.51
CA SER A 151 -5.28 12.73 9.43
C SER A 151 -4.23 11.75 9.92
N ILE A 152 -4.38 10.48 9.54
CA ILE A 152 -3.30 9.49 9.62
C ILE A 152 -2.43 9.52 8.35
N VAL A 153 -3.06 9.74 7.20
CA VAL A 153 -2.42 9.85 5.88
C VAL A 153 -3.27 10.73 4.96
N ILE A 154 -2.63 11.40 4.03
CA ILE A 154 -3.29 12.11 2.92
C ILE A 154 -2.77 11.61 1.57
N MET A 155 -3.68 11.27 0.67
CA MET A 155 -3.39 10.69 -0.64
C MET A 155 -3.98 11.56 -1.74
N ALA A 156 -3.14 12.10 -2.61
CA ALA A 156 -3.60 12.75 -3.83
C ALA A 156 -4.01 11.74 -4.90
N LEU A 157 -5.04 12.08 -5.66
CA LEU A 157 -5.45 11.35 -6.87
C LEU A 157 -5.52 12.31 -8.04
N THR A 158 -4.89 11.95 -9.16
CA THR A 158 -4.88 12.78 -10.37
C THR A 158 -5.12 11.97 -11.64
N ALA A 159 -5.63 12.65 -12.67
CA ALA A 159 -5.73 12.12 -14.03
C ALA A 159 -4.57 12.59 -14.92
N LYS A 160 -3.65 13.41 -14.41
CA LYS A 160 -2.42 13.81 -15.10
C LYS A 160 -1.34 12.77 -14.88
N ASP A 161 -0.43 12.62 -15.83
CA ASP A 161 0.70 11.72 -15.68
C ASP A 161 1.67 12.23 -14.60
N LEU A 162 2.50 11.36 -14.04
CA LEU A 162 3.38 11.68 -12.92
C LEU A 162 4.82 11.31 -13.24
N TYR A 163 5.77 12.13 -12.77
CA TYR A 163 7.19 11.79 -12.75
C TYR A 163 7.80 12.06 -11.36
N PRO A 164 8.74 11.22 -10.89
CA PRO A 164 9.33 11.39 -9.57
C PRO A 164 10.56 12.32 -9.59
N GLU A 165 11.39 12.22 -10.63
CA GLU A 165 12.64 12.94 -10.82
C GLU A 165 12.91 13.14 -12.33
N PRO A 166 13.75 14.12 -12.72
CA PRO A 166 14.02 14.40 -14.13
C PRO A 166 14.53 13.19 -14.94
N SER A 167 15.30 12.29 -14.33
CA SER A 167 15.91 11.12 -14.97
C SER A 167 14.96 9.93 -15.17
N TRP A 168 13.77 9.97 -14.58
CA TRP A 168 12.78 8.88 -14.65
C TRP A 168 11.70 9.21 -15.67
N SER A 169 11.17 8.20 -16.36
CA SER A 169 10.09 8.39 -17.33
C SER A 169 8.75 8.71 -16.68
N TYR A 170 8.32 7.93 -15.69
CA TYR A 170 7.08 8.14 -14.96
C TYR A 170 7.00 7.29 -13.68
N VAL A 171 5.97 7.55 -12.87
CA VAL A 171 5.52 6.66 -11.78
C VAL A 171 4.00 6.53 -11.79
N PHE A 172 3.48 5.38 -11.37
CA PHE A 172 2.04 5.22 -11.16
C PHE A 172 1.55 5.89 -9.87
N GLY A 173 2.42 5.91 -8.87
CA GLY A 173 2.22 6.59 -7.60
C GLY A 173 3.55 6.78 -6.88
N LEU A 174 3.51 7.58 -5.81
CA LEU A 174 4.66 7.84 -4.97
C LEU A 174 4.18 8.18 -3.55
N ALA A 175 4.79 7.56 -2.54
CA ALA A 175 4.52 7.84 -1.14
C ALA A 175 5.75 8.36 -0.38
N SER A 176 5.51 9.31 0.53
CA SER A 176 6.44 9.67 1.59
C SER A 176 6.11 8.91 2.85
N TYR A 177 7.03 8.05 3.27
CA TYR A 177 6.93 7.33 4.53
C TYR A 177 6.87 8.29 5.70
N THR A 178 7.71 9.34 5.74
CA THR A 178 7.81 10.20 6.93
C THR A 178 6.68 11.23 7.00
N LYS A 179 6.33 11.85 5.86
CA LYS A 179 5.29 12.89 5.81
C LYS A 179 3.87 12.33 5.77
N ARG A 180 3.70 11.03 5.51
CA ARG A 180 2.38 10.36 5.40
C ARG A 180 1.51 10.96 4.29
N THR A 181 2.18 11.34 3.22
CA THR A 181 1.61 11.94 2.02
C THR A 181 1.89 11.04 0.82
N GLY A 182 0.93 10.82 -0.05
CA GLY A 182 1.12 10.03 -1.27
C GLY A 182 0.37 10.63 -2.45
N VAL A 183 0.70 10.18 -3.66
CA VAL A 183 -0.04 10.53 -4.88
C VAL A 183 -0.13 9.30 -5.77
N SER A 184 -1.27 9.08 -6.41
CA SER A 184 -1.45 8.09 -7.48
C SER A 184 -2.12 8.73 -8.69
N SER A 185 -1.78 8.23 -9.87
CA SER A 185 -2.37 8.66 -11.13
C SER A 185 -3.14 7.53 -11.82
N ILE A 186 -4.29 7.88 -12.41
CA ILE A 186 -5.03 7.00 -13.32
C ILE A 186 -4.63 7.16 -14.78
N TYR A 187 -3.76 8.13 -15.12
CA TYR A 187 -3.43 8.52 -16.50
C TYR A 187 -3.02 7.32 -17.36
N ARG A 188 -2.07 6.52 -16.86
CA ARG A 188 -1.54 5.35 -17.58
C ARG A 188 -2.43 4.11 -17.50
N PHE A 189 -3.58 4.21 -16.83
CA PHE A 189 -4.55 3.11 -16.69
C PHE A 189 -5.79 3.30 -17.56
N SER A 190 -6.01 4.50 -18.10
CA SER A 190 -7.24 4.85 -18.83
C SER A 190 -7.29 4.46 -20.30
N GLU A 191 -6.22 3.88 -20.86
CA GLU A 191 -6.14 3.42 -22.27
C GLU A 191 -6.79 4.44 -23.24
N ASP A 192 -6.22 5.65 -23.28
CA ASP A 192 -6.67 6.86 -23.98
C ASP A 192 -7.98 7.48 -23.47
N THR A 193 -9.06 6.71 -23.33
CA THR A 193 -10.33 7.20 -22.79
C THR A 193 -11.04 6.15 -21.94
N LEU A 194 -11.30 6.53 -20.69
CA LEU A 194 -11.99 5.69 -19.74
C LEU A 194 -13.50 5.64 -20.04
N SER A 195 -14.07 4.44 -20.07
CA SER A 195 -15.47 4.19 -20.40
C SER A 195 -16.03 2.97 -19.66
N ALA A 196 -17.30 2.63 -19.90
CA ALA A 196 -17.94 1.47 -19.29
C ALA A 196 -17.27 0.13 -19.64
N SER A 197 -16.58 0.05 -20.78
CA SER A 197 -15.97 -1.21 -21.26
C SER A 197 -14.61 -1.49 -20.64
N ASN A 198 -13.83 -0.46 -20.28
CA ASN A 198 -12.47 -0.61 -19.75
C ASN A 198 -12.30 -0.14 -18.30
N TYR A 199 -13.34 0.41 -17.66
CA TYR A 199 -13.19 0.95 -16.29
C TYR A 199 -12.73 -0.08 -15.26
N SER A 200 -13.10 -1.36 -15.41
CA SER A 200 -12.76 -2.40 -14.43
C SER A 200 -11.26 -2.63 -14.35
N GLN A 201 -10.55 -2.62 -15.48
CA GLN A 201 -9.09 -2.77 -15.52
C GLN A 201 -8.39 -1.54 -14.94
N CYS A 202 -8.87 -0.34 -15.29
CA CYS A 202 -8.36 0.89 -14.69
C CYS A 202 -8.58 0.91 -13.17
N LEU A 203 -9.77 0.48 -12.72
CA LEU A 203 -10.10 0.35 -11.30
C LEU A 203 -9.17 -0.67 -10.62
N ASN A 204 -8.95 -1.84 -11.24
CA ASN A 204 -8.06 -2.87 -10.72
C ASN A 204 -6.64 -2.36 -10.45
N ARG A 205 -6.14 -1.50 -11.35
CA ARG A 205 -4.80 -0.91 -11.26
C ARG A 205 -4.74 0.22 -10.22
N ILE A 206 -5.72 1.15 -10.22
CA ILE A 206 -5.67 2.28 -9.28
C ILE A 206 -5.92 1.88 -7.83
N ILE A 207 -6.79 0.88 -7.56
CA ILE A 207 -6.96 0.39 -6.19
C ILE A 207 -5.69 -0.26 -5.67
N LYS A 208 -4.97 -0.97 -6.55
CA LYS A 208 -3.67 -1.58 -6.25
C LYS A 208 -2.64 -0.51 -5.89
N THR A 209 -2.41 0.43 -6.80
CA THR A 209 -1.43 1.50 -6.59
C THR A 209 -1.79 2.32 -5.35
N SER A 210 -3.05 2.73 -5.18
CA SER A 210 -3.43 3.57 -4.04
C SER A 210 -3.27 2.87 -2.70
N THR A 211 -3.69 1.60 -2.61
CA THR A 211 -3.53 0.84 -1.36
C THR A 211 -2.08 0.44 -1.10
N HIS A 212 -1.26 0.22 -2.15
CA HIS A 212 0.19 0.04 -2.03
C HIS A 212 0.86 1.28 -1.43
N GLU A 213 0.65 2.46 -2.02
CA GLU A 213 1.21 3.72 -1.54
C GLU A 213 0.74 4.08 -0.12
N ILE A 214 -0.54 3.90 0.18
CA ILE A 214 -1.04 4.13 1.55
C ILE A 214 -0.41 3.14 2.54
N THR A 215 -0.19 1.89 2.14
CA THR A 215 0.46 0.91 3.01
C THR A 215 1.93 1.27 3.29
N HIS A 216 2.65 1.86 2.33
CA HIS A 216 3.94 2.51 2.59
C HIS A 216 3.85 3.66 3.59
N MET A 217 2.84 4.51 3.48
CA MET A 217 2.58 5.57 4.47
C MET A 217 2.30 5.01 5.88
N LEU A 218 1.84 3.77 6.00
CA LEU A 218 1.70 3.03 7.27
C LEU A 218 2.98 2.26 7.69
N SER A 219 4.12 2.62 7.13
CA SER A 219 5.47 2.11 7.44
C SER A 219 5.73 0.65 7.05
N VAL A 220 4.96 0.12 6.10
CA VAL A 220 5.19 -1.21 5.54
C VAL A 220 6.14 -1.10 4.34
N ASN A 221 7.25 -1.82 4.36
CA ASN A 221 8.18 -1.87 3.23
C ASN A 221 7.64 -2.78 2.10
N HIS A 222 8.30 -2.75 0.94
CA HIS A 222 8.08 -3.79 -0.07
C HIS A 222 8.19 -5.20 0.52
N CYS A 223 7.30 -6.08 0.06
CA CYS A 223 7.20 -7.47 0.47
C CYS A 223 8.01 -8.35 -0.47
N ILE A 224 8.85 -9.20 0.10
CA ILE A 224 9.56 -10.28 -0.62
C ILE A 224 9.19 -11.68 -0.07
N ASN A 225 8.22 -11.76 0.83
CA ASN A 225 7.83 -13.02 1.48
C ASN A 225 7.03 -13.94 0.55
N ALA A 226 6.15 -13.34 -0.23
CA ALA A 226 5.15 -14.00 -1.07
C ALA A 226 4.63 -13.03 -2.14
N VAL A 227 3.91 -13.57 -3.12
CA VAL A 227 3.07 -12.79 -4.05
C VAL A 227 2.06 -11.98 -3.22
N CYS A 228 2.14 -10.65 -3.33
CA CYS A 228 1.48 -9.71 -2.41
C CYS A 228 1.26 -8.36 -3.10
N LEU A 229 0.20 -7.65 -2.70
CA LEU A 229 -0.02 -6.24 -3.03
C LEU A 229 1.22 -5.36 -2.79
N MET A 230 2.00 -5.68 -1.76
CA MET A 230 3.19 -4.91 -1.39
C MET A 230 4.47 -5.33 -2.11
N ASN A 231 4.43 -6.20 -3.14
CA ASN A 231 5.62 -6.43 -3.96
C ASN A 231 5.99 -5.15 -4.72
N GLY A 232 7.28 -4.81 -4.79
CA GLY A 232 7.75 -3.79 -5.71
C GLY A 232 7.55 -4.25 -7.16
N VAL A 233 7.26 -3.30 -8.06
CA VAL A 233 6.94 -3.56 -9.46
C VAL A 233 7.61 -2.53 -10.35
N ASN A 234 8.12 -2.95 -11.50
CA ASN A 234 8.86 -2.10 -12.43
C ASN A 234 7.97 -1.57 -13.58
N HIS A 235 6.98 -2.36 -13.99
CA HIS A 235 6.07 -2.00 -15.08
C HIS A 235 4.66 -2.55 -14.89
N ILE A 236 3.73 -2.14 -15.76
CA ILE A 236 2.29 -2.44 -15.63
C ILE A 236 1.99 -3.94 -15.68
N TYR A 237 2.66 -4.71 -16.55
CA TYR A 237 2.45 -6.15 -16.64
C TYR A 237 2.91 -6.91 -15.38
N GLU A 238 4.02 -6.49 -14.76
CA GLU A 238 4.45 -7.06 -13.48
C GLU A 238 3.43 -6.74 -12.39
N SER A 239 2.92 -5.50 -12.36
CA SER A 239 1.85 -5.08 -11.45
C SER A 239 0.55 -5.85 -11.65
N ASP A 240 0.11 -6.04 -12.90
CA ASP A 240 -1.11 -6.79 -13.23
C ASP A 240 -1.01 -8.27 -12.80
N ALA A 241 0.19 -8.85 -12.77
CA ALA A 241 0.44 -10.20 -12.28
C ALA A 241 0.42 -10.33 -10.73
N LYS A 242 0.44 -9.21 -9.99
CA LYS A 242 0.29 -9.21 -8.52
C LYS A 242 -1.17 -9.05 -8.11
N PRO A 243 -1.61 -9.60 -6.97
CA PRO A 243 -3.00 -9.49 -6.55
C PRO A 243 -3.29 -8.17 -5.82
N ASN A 244 -4.55 -7.78 -5.76
CA ASN A 244 -5.06 -6.80 -4.78
C ASN A 244 -5.31 -7.44 -3.40
N ALA A 245 -4.36 -8.26 -2.95
CA ALA A 245 -4.44 -8.99 -1.69
C ALA A 245 -3.09 -8.93 -0.95
N LEU A 246 -3.16 -8.80 0.37
CA LEU A 246 -1.98 -8.87 1.23
C LEU A 246 -1.65 -10.34 1.50
N CYS A 247 -0.37 -10.70 1.48
CA CYS A 247 0.07 -11.97 2.04
C CYS A 247 -0.08 -12.01 3.57
N SER A 248 0.09 -13.18 4.16
CA SER A 248 -0.02 -13.40 5.62
C SER A 248 0.77 -12.37 6.45
N VAL A 249 2.02 -12.07 6.04
CA VAL A 249 2.91 -11.11 6.73
C VAL A 249 2.37 -9.69 6.68
N CYS A 250 1.95 -9.23 5.51
CA CYS A 250 1.52 -7.84 5.36
C CYS A 250 0.12 -7.63 5.94
N LEU A 251 -0.74 -8.66 5.88
CA LEU A 251 -2.03 -8.65 6.56
C LEU A 251 -1.82 -8.55 8.07
N ALA A 252 -0.97 -9.39 8.68
CA ALA A 252 -0.68 -9.34 10.11
C ALA A 252 -0.19 -7.95 10.57
N LYS A 253 0.69 -7.29 9.80
CA LYS A 253 1.15 -5.93 10.09
C LYS A 253 -0.01 -4.92 10.14
N LEU A 254 -0.88 -4.94 9.14
CA LEU A 254 -1.99 -4.00 9.07
C LEU A 254 -3.11 -4.33 10.07
N SER A 255 -3.46 -5.61 10.26
CA SER A 255 -4.42 -6.04 11.29
C SER A 255 -3.96 -5.60 12.67
N TRP A 256 -2.67 -5.73 13.00
CA TRP A 256 -2.12 -5.23 14.26
C TRP A 256 -2.12 -3.70 14.36
N ASN A 257 -1.80 -3.00 13.28
CA ASN A 257 -1.73 -1.54 13.29
C ASN A 257 -3.12 -0.90 13.44
N LEU A 258 -4.05 -1.33 12.59
CA LEU A 258 -5.36 -0.75 12.38
C LEU A 258 -6.48 -1.45 13.17
N LYS A 259 -6.17 -2.55 13.85
CA LYS A 259 -7.12 -3.33 14.68
C LYS A 259 -8.33 -3.80 13.87
N PHE A 260 -8.08 -4.48 12.75
CA PHE A 260 -9.14 -4.95 11.86
C PHE A 260 -10.10 -5.92 12.55
N ASP A 261 -11.37 -5.87 12.14
CA ASP A 261 -12.23 -7.03 12.08
C ASP A 261 -12.01 -7.68 10.71
N ASP A 262 -11.04 -8.60 10.63
CA ASP A 262 -10.59 -9.16 9.37
C ASP A 262 -11.69 -9.92 8.61
N ALA A 263 -12.53 -10.67 9.32
CA ALA A 263 -13.62 -11.41 8.70
C ALA A 263 -14.65 -10.47 8.05
N LYS A 264 -15.09 -9.43 8.77
CA LYS A 264 -16.02 -8.43 8.22
C LYS A 264 -15.38 -7.66 7.06
N ARG A 265 -14.13 -7.23 7.23
CA ARG A 265 -13.37 -6.50 6.21
C ARG A 265 -13.25 -7.31 4.92
N LEU A 266 -12.85 -8.58 5.00
CA LEU A 266 -12.72 -9.45 3.82
C LEU A 266 -14.07 -9.68 3.12
N LYS A 267 -15.16 -9.90 3.86
CA LYS A 267 -16.51 -10.03 3.27
C LYS A 267 -16.89 -8.79 2.44
N LEU A 268 -16.62 -7.59 2.96
CA LEU A 268 -16.90 -6.33 2.27
C LEU A 268 -16.02 -6.15 1.02
N LEU A 269 -14.73 -6.47 1.12
CA LEU A 269 -13.81 -6.40 -0.01
C LEU A 269 -14.19 -7.40 -1.12
N ILE A 270 -14.53 -8.64 -0.77
CA ILE A 270 -14.99 -9.66 -1.74
C ILE A 270 -16.24 -9.17 -2.48
N ALA A 271 -17.21 -8.60 -1.76
CA ALA A 271 -18.42 -8.04 -2.37
C ALA A 271 -18.11 -6.89 -3.34
N PHE A 272 -17.18 -5.99 -2.95
CA PHE A 272 -16.71 -4.92 -3.82
C PHE A 272 -16.05 -5.46 -5.09
N LEU A 273 -15.11 -6.40 -4.96
CA LEU A 273 -14.36 -6.96 -6.08
C LEU A 273 -15.29 -7.67 -7.07
N LYS A 274 -16.24 -8.48 -6.58
CA LYS A 274 -17.26 -9.13 -7.42
C LYS A 274 -18.15 -8.11 -8.15
N LYS A 275 -18.61 -7.07 -7.46
CA LYS A 275 -19.40 -5.98 -8.07
C LYS A 275 -18.67 -5.33 -9.26
N HIS A 276 -17.34 -5.24 -9.18
CA HIS A 276 -16.50 -4.60 -10.18
C HIS A 276 -15.80 -5.58 -11.14
N LYS A 277 -16.23 -6.86 -11.16
CA LYS A 277 -15.69 -7.92 -12.06
C LYS A 277 -14.20 -8.21 -11.86
N LEU A 278 -13.74 -8.15 -10.61
CA LEU A 278 -12.36 -8.43 -10.19
C LEU A 278 -12.30 -9.79 -9.47
N ASP A 279 -12.79 -10.83 -10.15
CA ASP A 279 -13.05 -12.15 -9.53
C ASP A 279 -11.78 -12.87 -9.08
N SER A 280 -10.66 -12.69 -9.78
CA SER A 280 -9.38 -13.31 -9.41
C SER A 280 -8.92 -12.92 -8.01
N ASP A 281 -8.97 -11.62 -7.69
CA ASP A 281 -8.63 -11.10 -6.37
C ASP A 281 -9.70 -11.51 -5.34
N ALA A 282 -10.99 -11.56 -5.72
CA ALA A 282 -12.05 -11.99 -4.84
C ALA A 282 -11.88 -13.44 -4.37
N VAL A 283 -11.41 -14.34 -5.24
CA VAL A 283 -11.09 -15.73 -4.89
C VAL A 283 -9.96 -15.82 -3.87
N ILE A 284 -8.91 -15.01 -4.04
CA ILE A 284 -7.78 -14.97 -3.08
C ILE A 284 -8.29 -14.55 -1.70
N LEU A 285 -9.08 -13.47 -1.62
CA LEU A 285 -9.65 -13.00 -0.36
C LEU A 285 -10.65 -13.99 0.24
N GLN A 286 -11.38 -14.75 -0.58
CA GLN A 286 -12.29 -15.79 -0.09
C GLN A 286 -11.52 -16.93 0.59
N ASN A 287 -10.38 -17.35 0.04
CA ASN A 287 -9.54 -18.37 0.67
C ASN A 287 -9.00 -17.89 2.03
N GLN A 288 -8.57 -16.64 2.11
CA GLN A 288 -8.15 -16.02 3.38
C GLN A 288 -9.31 -15.96 4.39
N LEU A 289 -10.50 -15.56 3.94
CA LEU A 289 -11.70 -15.49 4.79
C LEU A 289 -12.04 -16.87 5.35
N ASN A 290 -11.98 -17.92 4.53
CA ASN A 290 -12.26 -19.29 4.96
C ASN A 290 -11.29 -19.78 6.05
N VAL A 291 -10.04 -19.29 6.08
CA VAL A 291 -9.10 -19.58 7.15
C VAL A 291 -9.43 -18.78 8.41
N ILE A 292 -9.72 -17.48 8.26
CA ILE A 292 -9.98 -16.58 9.40
C ILE A 292 -11.28 -16.91 10.14
N THR A 293 -12.27 -17.50 9.47
CA THR A 293 -13.57 -17.83 10.08
C THR A 293 -13.71 -19.30 10.51
N LYS A 294 -12.64 -20.08 10.47
CA LYS A 294 -12.60 -21.40 11.13
C LYS A 294 -12.52 -21.22 12.63
#